data_AF-A0AAD6BMT4-F1
#
_entry.id   AF-A0AAD6BMT4-F1
#
_cell.length_a   1.000
_cell.length_b   1.000
_cell.length_c   1.000
_cell.angle_alpha   90.00
_cell.angle_beta   90.00
_cell.angle_gamma   90.00
#
_symmetry.space_group_name_H-M   'P 1'
#
loop_
_entity.id
_entity.type
_entity.pdbx_description
1 polymer ?
#
loop_
_entity_poly.entity_id
_entity_poly.type
_entity_poly.pdbx_seq_one_letter_code
_entity_poly.pdbx_strand_id
1 'polypeptide(L)'
;MFFIKQQQSASCTQLLITHQTRAIGAAAVMGSGRSCCIEIENECDYTFGNPRTYLYSGVCATPFPPTVAPGASGSAQFKKKPVLARGSIGVVTYDLLNNDTNQTAEEIAVMFHVPFDFNLYHNCYAVGLFDQRT
;
A
#
# COMPACT_ATOMS: atom_id res chain seq x y z
N MET A 1 23.44 2.70 -0.83
CA MET A 1 22.79 1.38 -1.01
C MET A 1 22.10 1.06 0.30
N PHE A 2 20.80 1.32 0.40
CA PHE A 2 20.01 1.01 1.59
C PHE A 2 18.78 0.24 1.13
N PHE A 3 18.72 -1.02 1.53
CA PHE A 3 17.51 -1.83 1.44
C PHE A 3 16.56 -1.31 2.51
N ILE A 4 15.51 -0.60 2.09
CA ILE A 4 14.42 -0.24 3.01
C ILE A 4 13.44 -1.42 3.01
N LYS A 5 13.76 -2.48 3.77
CA LYS A 5 12.73 -3.23 4.50
C LYS A 5 12.53 -2.45 5.80
N GLN A 6 11.68 -1.45 5.77
CA GLN A 6 11.16 -0.91 7.01
C GLN A 6 9.81 -1.63 7.20
N GLN A 7 9.67 -2.24 8.37
CA GLN A 7 8.45 -2.88 8.85
C GLN A 7 7.90 -1.93 9.90
N GLN A 8 6.85 -1.18 9.57
CA GLN A 8 6.15 -0.39 10.57
C GLN A 8 5.08 -1.29 11.18
N SER A 9 5.27 -1.67 12.45
CA SER A 9 4.25 -2.37 13.23
C SER A 9 3.29 -1.33 13.82
N ALA A 10 2.02 -1.39 13.42
CA ALA A 10 0.94 -1.05 14.34
C ALA A 10 0.77 -2.24 15.30
N SER A 11 0.17 -2.05 16.48
CA SER A 11 0.19 -2.99 17.63
C SER A 11 -0.12 -4.46 17.31
N CYS A 12 -0.70 -4.77 16.15
CA CYS A 12 -1.03 -6.13 15.72
C CYS A 12 -1.04 -6.32 14.18
N THR A 13 -0.31 -5.50 13.40
CA THR A 13 -0.27 -5.63 11.93
C THR A 13 1.16 -5.57 11.40
N GLN A 14 1.53 -6.53 10.55
CA GLN A 14 2.77 -6.49 9.79
C GLN A 14 2.50 -6.01 8.37
N LEU A 15 3.26 -4.99 7.96
CA LEU A 15 3.22 -4.44 6.62
C LEU A 15 4.57 -4.60 5.94
N LEU A 16 4.54 -5.28 4.79
CA LEU A 16 5.69 -5.44 3.93
C LEU A 16 5.45 -4.67 2.63
N ILE A 17 6.26 -3.65 2.39
CA ILE A 17 6.22 -2.89 1.14
C ILE A 17 7.42 -3.28 0.29
N THR A 18 7.12 -3.93 -0.83
CA THR A 18 8.14 -4.41 -1.77
C THR A 18 8.15 -3.53 -3.01
N HIS A 19 9.24 -2.83 -3.25
CA HIS A 19 9.44 -2.05 -4.47
C HIS A 19 9.91 -2.96 -5.61
N GLN A 20 9.22 -2.92 -6.75
CA GLN A 20 9.61 -3.63 -7.97
C GLN A 20 10.00 -2.62 -9.05
N THR A 21 11.30 -2.47 -9.29
CA THR A 21 11.85 -1.82 -10.50
C THR A 21 12.18 -2.89 -11.52
N ARG A 22 11.21 -3.30 -12.34
CA ARG A 22 11.55 -4.07 -13.55
C ARG A 22 12.00 -3.10 -14.63
N ALA A 23 13.27 -3.14 -15.01
CA ALA A 23 13.70 -2.72 -16.33
C ALA A 23 13.33 -3.86 -17.30
N ILE A 24 12.36 -3.63 -18.18
CA ILE A 24 12.07 -4.59 -19.26
C ILE A 24 13.11 -4.31 -20.35
N GLY A 25 13.95 -5.30 -20.65
CA GLY A 25 15.00 -5.20 -21.65
C GLY A 25 14.45 -5.12 -23.09
N ALA A 26 15.16 -4.31 -23.88
CA ALA A 26 15.15 -4.14 -25.34
C ALA A 26 13.81 -3.85 -26.04
N ALA A 27 13.71 -2.60 -26.52
CA ALA A 27 12.81 -2.12 -27.58
C ALA A 27 11.30 -1.99 -27.26
N ALA A 28 10.95 -1.18 -26.26
CA ALA A 28 9.68 -0.43 -26.26
C ALA A 28 9.79 0.80 -25.34
N VAL A 29 9.67 1.99 -25.92
CA VAL A 29 9.27 3.28 -25.34
C VAL A 29 9.79 3.63 -23.93
N MET A 30 10.59 4.70 -23.85
CA MET A 30 11.07 5.34 -22.62
C MET A 30 10.04 5.35 -21.47
N GLY A 31 10.32 4.56 -20.43
CA GLY A 31 9.62 4.67 -19.16
C GLY A 31 10.18 3.66 -18.17
N SER A 32 11.07 4.10 -17.28
CA SER A 32 11.45 3.29 -16.12
C SER A 32 10.18 2.92 -15.35
N GLY A 33 9.84 1.62 -15.31
CA GLY A 33 8.65 1.11 -14.65
C GLY A 33 8.79 1.28 -13.14
N ARG A 34 8.21 2.35 -12.58
CA ARG A 34 8.07 2.53 -11.13
C ARG A 34 6.79 1.85 -10.69
N SER A 35 6.92 0.81 -9.87
CA SER A 35 5.79 0.11 -9.26
C SER A 35 6.06 -0.21 -7.79
N CYS A 36 4.98 -0.23 -7.01
CA CYS A 36 4.94 -0.57 -5.60
C CYS A 36 4.02 -1.77 -5.43
N CYS A 37 4.48 -2.82 -4.76
CA CYS A 37 3.64 -3.89 -4.25
C CYS A 37 3.55 -3.72 -2.74
N ILE A 38 2.33 -3.66 -2.21
CA ILE A 38 2.08 -3.54 -0.78
C ILE A 38 1.43 -4.83 -0.35
N GLU A 39 2.03 -5.50 0.62
CA GLU A 39 1.52 -6.70 1.26
C GLU A 39 1.16 -6.35 2.71
N ILE A 40 -0.03 -6.77 3.10
CA ILE A 40 -0.59 -6.59 4.44
C ILE A 40 -0.82 -7.98 5.00
N GLU A 41 -0.28 -8.23 6.18
CA GLU A 41 -0.55 -9.43 6.96
C GLU A 41 -1.35 -9.03 8.20
N ASN A 42 -2.57 -9.54 8.29
CA ASN A 42 -3.48 -9.24 9.38
C ASN A 42 -3.21 -10.21 10.53
N GLU A 43 -2.46 -9.78 11.52
CA GLU A 43 -2.25 -10.53 12.77
C GLU A 43 -3.29 -10.14 13.85
N CYS A 44 -4.20 -9.21 13.55
CA CYS A 44 -5.26 -8.77 14.45
C CYS A 44 -6.43 -9.75 14.52
N ASP A 45 -7.20 -9.68 15.61
CA ASP A 45 -8.49 -10.38 15.75
C ASP A 45 -9.64 -9.72 14.96
N TYR A 46 -9.36 -8.59 14.29
CA TYR A 46 -10.31 -7.83 13.48
C TYR A 46 -10.24 -8.26 12.02
N THR A 47 -11.38 -8.24 11.33
CA THR A 47 -11.43 -8.41 9.88
C THR A 47 -11.25 -7.07 9.19
N PHE A 48 -10.28 -6.94 8.28
CA PHE A 48 -10.13 -5.73 7.48
C PHE A 48 -11.17 -5.75 6.37
N GLY A 49 -11.96 -4.70 6.25
CA GLY A 49 -13.03 -4.61 5.25
C GLY A 49 -13.12 -3.24 4.58
N ASN A 50 -13.95 -3.17 3.53
CA ASN A 50 -14.29 -1.93 2.83
C ASN A 50 -13.06 -1.08 2.41
N PRO A 51 -12.14 -1.65 1.61
CA PRO A 51 -10.93 -0.94 1.22
C PRO A 51 -11.24 0.32 0.42
N ARG A 52 -10.70 1.46 0.86
CA ARG A 52 -10.77 2.73 0.12
C ARG A 52 -9.39 3.13 -0.34
N THR A 53 -9.26 3.60 -1.57
CA THR A 53 -7.96 3.99 -2.12
C THR A 53 -8.01 5.41 -2.67
N TYR A 54 -7.11 6.26 -2.19
CA TYR A 54 -6.85 7.58 -2.74
C TYR A 54 -5.46 7.59 -3.40
N LEU A 55 -5.41 7.96 -4.68
CA LEU A 55 -4.15 8.11 -5.42
C LEU A 55 -3.92 9.58 -5.76
N TYR A 56 -2.92 10.17 -5.14
CA TYR A 56 -2.41 11.48 -5.56
C TYR A 56 -1.65 11.37 -6.90
N SER A 57 -0.93 10.27 -7.11
CA SER A 57 -0.25 9.98 -8.37
C SER A 57 -0.16 8.49 -8.67
N GLY A 58 -0.04 8.15 -9.96
CA GLY A 58 -0.01 6.76 -10.43
C GLY A 58 -1.41 6.20 -10.74
N VAL A 59 -1.49 4.88 -10.84
CA VAL A 59 -2.70 4.08 -11.07
C VAL A 59 -2.65 2.80 -10.24
N CYS A 60 -3.81 2.32 -9.84
CA CYS A 60 -3.98 0.98 -9.28
C CYS A 60 -3.90 -0.04 -10.43
N ALA A 61 -2.92 -0.96 -10.35
CA ALA A 61 -2.80 -2.06 -11.30
C ALA A 61 -3.56 -3.30 -10.80
N THR A 62 -3.47 -3.56 -9.50
CA THR A 62 -4.20 -4.62 -8.82
C THR A 62 -4.69 -4.07 -7.49
N PRO A 63 -6.00 -4.00 -7.25
CA PRO A 63 -6.52 -3.53 -5.97
C PRO A 63 -6.25 -4.56 -4.89
N PHE A 64 -6.29 -4.11 -3.64
CA PHE A 64 -6.32 -5.00 -2.50
C PHE A 64 -7.58 -5.88 -2.50
N PRO A 65 -7.57 -7.05 -1.81
CA PRO A 65 -8.77 -7.84 -1.65
C PRO A 65 -9.83 -7.06 -0.83
N PRO A 66 -11.12 -7.28 -1.10
CA PRO A 66 -12.21 -6.59 -0.41
C PRO A 66 -12.26 -6.88 1.10
N THR A 67 -11.65 -7.99 1.52
CA THR A 67 -11.62 -8.43 2.91
C THR A 67 -10.29 -9.14 3.22
N VAL A 68 -9.73 -8.92 4.41
CA VAL A 68 -8.59 -9.67 4.96
C VAL A 68 -8.94 -10.13 6.38
N ALA A 69 -9.23 -11.42 6.53
CA ALA A 69 -9.58 -12.01 7.82
C ALA A 69 -8.37 -12.09 8.78
N PRO A 70 -8.59 -12.28 10.09
CA PRO A 70 -7.52 -12.59 11.04
C PRO A 70 -6.63 -13.74 10.56
N GLY A 71 -5.32 -13.56 10.64
CA GLY A 71 -4.30 -14.51 10.17
C GLY A 71 -4.14 -14.61 8.64
N ALA A 72 -4.86 -13.81 7.86
CA ALA A 72 -4.76 -13.79 6.41
C ALA A 72 -3.88 -12.64 5.90
N SER A 73 -3.46 -12.74 4.64
CA SER A 73 -2.70 -11.68 3.97
C SER A 73 -3.43 -11.17 2.72
N GLY A 74 -3.18 -9.92 2.37
CA GLY A 74 -3.66 -9.28 1.14
C GLY A 74 -2.57 -8.46 0.47
N SER A 75 -2.65 -8.32 -0.85
CA SER A 75 -1.67 -7.54 -1.62
C SER A 75 -2.33 -6.61 -2.63
N ALA A 76 -1.70 -5.47 -2.90
CA ALA A 76 -2.06 -4.57 -4.00
C ALA A 76 -0.83 -4.08 -4.76
N GLN A 77 -1.03 -3.75 -6.03
CA GLN A 77 0.00 -3.19 -6.89
C GLN A 77 -0.41 -1.82 -7.42
N PHE A 78 0.49 -0.85 -7.25
CA PHE A 78 0.37 0.51 -7.75
C PHE A 78 1.53 0.82 -8.70
N LYS A 79 1.27 1.55 -9.77
CA LYS A 79 2.30 1.90 -10.76
C LYS A 79 2.16 3.33 -11.24
N LYS A 80 3.26 3.93 -11.72
CA LYS A 80 3.18 5.23 -12.37
C LYS A 80 2.29 5.19 -13.62
N LYS A 81 1.71 6.32 -14.00
CA LYS A 81 1.06 6.49 -15.30
C LYS A 81 2.09 6.43 -16.43
N PRO A 82 1.80 5.84 -17.61
CA PRO A 82 2.69 5.90 -18.77
C PRO A 82 3.04 7.35 -19.15
N VAL A 83 4.21 7.55 -19.75
CA VAL A 83 4.68 8.83 -20.36
C VAL A 83 4.93 9.99 -19.38
N LEU A 84 4.32 10.02 -18.19
CA LEU A 84 4.54 11.05 -17.18
C LEU A 84 5.76 10.76 -16.31
N ALA A 85 6.59 11.79 -16.08
CA ALA A 85 7.71 11.78 -15.11
C ALA A 85 7.22 11.97 -13.67
N ARG A 86 6.15 11.26 -13.29
CA ARG A 86 5.60 11.23 -11.92
C ARG A 86 5.67 9.81 -11.37
N GLY A 87 5.82 9.73 -10.05
CA GLY A 87 5.88 8.47 -9.31
C GLY A 87 4.50 7.84 -9.10
N SER A 88 4.38 7.04 -8.04
CA SER A 88 3.11 6.49 -7.54
C SER A 88 2.97 6.86 -6.07
N ILE A 89 1.87 7.53 -5.73
CA ILE A 89 1.66 8.13 -4.40
C ILE A 89 0.20 7.93 -4.03
N GLY A 90 -0.06 7.36 -2.87
CA GLY A 90 -1.42 7.12 -2.42
C GLY A 90 -1.55 6.70 -0.98
N VAL A 91 -2.80 6.57 -0.57
CA VAL A 91 -3.21 6.04 0.72
C VAL A 91 -4.30 5.01 0.46
N VAL A 92 -4.21 3.87 1.13
CA VAL A 92 -5.28 2.87 1.20
C VAL A 92 -5.76 2.80 2.62
N THR A 93 -7.07 2.72 2.83
CA THR A 93 -7.66 2.52 4.15
C THR A 93 -8.51 1.27 4.18
N TYR A 94 -8.60 0.66 5.36
CA TYR A 94 -9.49 -0.45 5.68
C TYR A 94 -10.23 -0.15 6.98
N ASP A 95 -11.50 -0.48 7.00
CA ASP A 95 -12.29 -0.53 8.22
C ASP A 95 -11.89 -1.78 9.01
N LEU A 96 -11.70 -1.66 10.32
CA LEU A 96 -11.43 -2.77 11.24
C LEU A 96 -12.74 -3.25 11.86
N LEU A 97 -13.27 -4.36 11.34
CA LEU A 97 -14.50 -4.97 11.82
C LEU A 97 -14.20 -5.94 12.96
N ASN A 98 -14.82 -5.71 14.11
CA ASN A 98 -14.79 -6.65 15.22
C ASN A 98 -15.73 -7.82 14.90
N ASN A 99 -15.18 -9.04 14.88
CA ASN A 99 -15.94 -10.23 14.50
C ASN A 99 -16.99 -10.65 15.54
N ASP A 100 -16.81 -10.30 16.81
CA ASP A 100 -17.75 -10.62 17.89
C ASP A 100 -18.94 -9.66 17.92
N THR A 101 -18.68 -8.36 17.73
CA THR A 101 -19.73 -7.32 17.81
C THR A 101 -20.31 -6.93 16.46
N ASN A 102 -19.68 -7.36 15.35
CA ASN A 102 -19.96 -6.89 13.98
C ASN A 102 -19.95 -5.36 13.83
N GLN A 103 -19.26 -4.66 14.72
CA GLN A 103 -19.09 -3.21 14.66
C GLN A 103 -17.72 -2.87 14.08
N THR A 104 -17.67 -1.78 13.33
CA THR A 104 -16.39 -1.17 12.94
C THR A 104 -15.88 -0.38 14.13
N ALA A 105 -14.68 -0.71 14.60
CA ALA A 105 -14.08 -0.05 15.77
C ALA A 105 -13.13 1.07 15.36
N GLU A 106 -12.33 0.82 14.32
CA GLU A 106 -11.19 1.64 13.93
C GLU A 106 -11.02 1.57 12.40
N GLU A 107 -10.15 2.44 11.87
CA GLU A 107 -9.71 2.44 10.47
C GLU A 107 -8.19 2.37 10.43
N ILE A 108 -7.63 1.45 9.65
CA ILE A 108 -6.19 1.42 9.34
C ILE A 108 -5.95 2.15 8.02
N ALA A 109 -4.95 3.02 7.97
CA ALA A 109 -4.48 3.66 6.74
C ALA A 109 -3.03 3.30 6.43
N VAL A 110 -2.77 2.97 5.17
CA VAL A 110 -1.46 2.63 4.63
C VAL A 110 -1.13 3.64 3.54
N MET A 111 -0.16 4.52 3.82
CA MET A 111 0.36 5.50 2.87
C MET A 111 1.60 4.95 2.18
N PHE A 112 1.73 5.22 0.88
CA PHE A 112 2.94 4.93 0.12
C PHE A 112 3.31 6.09 -0.81
N HIS A 113 4.60 6.30 -0.97
CA HIS A 113 5.19 7.31 -1.82
C HIS A 113 6.41 6.73 -2.53
N VAL A 114 6.27 6.45 -3.82
CA VAL A 114 7.36 5.96 -4.69
C VAL A 114 7.63 7.03 -5.74
N PRO A 115 8.68 7.87 -5.57
CA PRO A 115 8.96 8.95 -6.49
C PRO A 115 9.46 8.45 -7.86
N PHE A 116 9.40 9.32 -8.86
CA PHE A 116 10.00 9.05 -10.16
C PHE A 116 11.53 9.25 -10.12
N ASP A 117 11.94 10.39 -9.57
CA ASP A 117 13.33 10.84 -9.45
C ASP A 117 13.89 10.55 -8.06
N PHE A 118 14.80 9.58 -8.00
CA PHE A 118 15.47 9.16 -6.77
C PHE A 118 16.71 9.98 -6.42
N ASN A 119 17.12 10.92 -7.28
CA ASN A 119 18.20 11.86 -6.93
C ASN A 119 17.71 12.93 -5.95
N LEU A 120 16.39 13.21 -5.94
CA LEU A 120 15.76 14.23 -5.12
C LEU A 120 14.90 13.66 -3.99
N TYR A 121 14.34 12.46 -4.16
CA TYR A 121 13.36 11.89 -3.24
C TYR A 121 13.66 10.41 -2.94
N HIS A 122 13.11 9.92 -1.83
CA HIS A 122 13.20 8.51 -1.44
C HIS A 122 11.81 7.88 -1.37
N ASN A 123 11.79 6.54 -1.36
CA ASN A 123 10.58 5.80 -1.03
C ASN A 123 10.20 6.09 0.42
N CYS A 124 8.95 6.46 0.63
CA CYS A 124 8.38 6.63 1.97
C CYS A 124 7.08 5.84 2.06
N TYR A 125 6.75 5.40 3.26
CA TYR A 125 5.45 4.80 3.56
C TYR A 125 5.15 5.02 5.03
N ALA A 126 3.89 4.91 5.40
CA ALA A 126 3.43 5.05 6.78
C ALA A 126 2.19 4.18 6.99
N VAL A 127 1.99 3.78 8.24
CA VAL A 127 0.81 3.04 8.69
C VAL A 127 0.26 3.77 9.90
N GLY A 128 -1.04 4.00 9.92
CA GLY A 128 -1.73 4.65 11.04
C GLY A 128 -3.04 3.94 11.36
N LEU A 129 -3.39 3.92 12.64
CA LEU A 129 -4.73 3.56 13.12
C LEU A 129 -5.47 4.85 13.48
N PHE A 130 -6.74 4.90 13.12
CA PHE A 130 -7.61 6.04 13.32
C PHE A 130 -8.92 5.57 13.94
N ASP A 131 -9.39 6.27 14.96
CA ASP A 131 -10.74 6.06 15.47
C ASP A 131 -11.73 6.39 14.35
N GLN A 132 -12.77 5.56 14.22
CA GLN A 132 -13.80 5.82 13.23
C GLN A 132 -14.53 7.12 13.61
N ARG A 133 -14.49 8.13 12.73
CA ARG A 133 -15.22 9.37 12.93
C ARG A 133 -16.72 9.08 12.84
N THR A 134 -17.39 9.04 13.99
CA THR A 134 -18.85 9.15 14.12
C THR A 134 -19.38 10.44 13.51
#